data_AF-A0A1G3CLT4-F1
#
_entry.id   AF-A0A1G3CLT4-F1
#
_cell.length_a   1.000
_cell.length_b   1.000
_cell.length_c   1.000
_cell.angle_alpha   90.00
_cell.angle_beta   90.00
_cell.angle_gamma   90.00
#
_symmetry.space_group_name_H-M   'P 1'
#
loop_
_entity.id
_entity.type
_entity.pdbx_description
1 polymer ?
#
loop_
_entity_poly.entity_id
_entity_poly.type
_entity_poly.pdbx_seq_one_letter_code
_entity_poly.pdbx_strand_id
1 'polypeptide(L)'
;MSYNDSGFFEIDDEVSPDVSKQYIETFQMHLNEGQGCEVNLSAAEWLRHVSEKLLKGFVLTIDYGDTTDGIYRENGSNGTLRCFYKHTVNQNYYERLGEQDITAHVDFTNLMNTGKSLGLEVTGFTKQSHFLIALGILENLNNTKKDIETILKVKNLFHPEGMGDIFKVLIQHKNIELPQLIGLRSLHSLTM
;
A
#
# COMPACT_ATOMS: atom_id res chain seq x y z
N MET A 1 -3.32 -19.39 15.01
CA MET A 1 -3.63 -20.51 14.09
C MET A 1 -3.24 -21.83 14.76
N SER A 2 -4.03 -22.88 14.55
CA SER A 2 -3.71 -24.23 15.00
C SER A 2 -3.90 -25.24 13.86
N TYR A 3 -3.53 -26.50 14.08
CA TYR A 3 -3.60 -27.59 13.09
C TYR A 3 -4.22 -28.85 13.70
N ASN A 4 -5.10 -29.51 12.97
CA ASN A 4 -5.67 -30.81 13.31
C ASN A 4 -5.75 -31.71 12.07
N ASP A 5 -6.33 -32.91 12.21
CA ASP A 5 -6.45 -33.90 11.13
C ASP A 5 -7.24 -33.40 9.89
N SER A 6 -8.03 -32.33 10.05
CA SER A 6 -8.81 -31.69 8.98
C SER A 6 -8.09 -30.50 8.33
N GLY A 7 -6.92 -30.09 8.83
CA GLY A 7 -6.13 -28.97 8.30
C GLY A 7 -5.87 -27.85 9.31
N PHE A 8 -5.45 -26.70 8.77
CA PHE A 8 -5.26 -25.47 9.56
C PHE A 8 -6.58 -24.76 9.83
N PHE A 9 -6.67 -24.13 11.00
CA PHE A 9 -7.83 -23.32 11.39
C PHE A 9 -7.43 -22.13 12.26
N GLU A 10 -8.29 -21.12 12.26
CA GLU A 10 -8.13 -19.89 13.05
C GLU A 10 -8.52 -20.13 14.50
N ILE A 11 -7.78 -19.48 15.40
CA ILE A 11 -8.06 -19.46 16.84
C ILE A 11 -7.96 -18.02 17.30
N ASP A 12 -8.83 -17.65 18.23
CA ASP A 12 -8.71 -16.38 18.95
C ASP A 12 -7.56 -16.49 19.95
N ASP A 13 -6.83 -15.39 20.11
CA ASP A 13 -5.72 -15.28 21.05
C ASP A 13 -5.63 -13.85 21.60
N GLU A 14 -4.83 -13.66 22.64
CA GLU A 14 -4.55 -12.33 23.19
C GLU A 14 -3.81 -11.46 22.15
N VAL A 15 -4.18 -10.18 22.09
CA VAL A 15 -3.51 -9.22 21.20
C VAL A 15 -2.06 -9.08 21.61
N SER A 16 -1.14 -9.29 20.67
CA SER A 16 0.29 -9.16 20.96
C SER A 16 0.64 -7.75 21.51
N PRO A 17 1.59 -7.64 22.46
CA PRO A 17 1.94 -6.36 23.07
C PRO A 17 2.37 -5.28 22.07
N ASP A 18 3.07 -5.67 21.00
CA ASP A 18 3.53 -4.74 19.96
C ASP A 18 2.36 -4.14 19.18
N VAL A 19 1.34 -4.96 18.85
CA VAL A 19 0.12 -4.49 18.20
C VAL A 19 -0.64 -3.54 19.11
N SER A 20 -0.83 -3.91 20.38
CA SER A 20 -1.52 -3.06 21.36
C SER A 20 -0.84 -1.69 21.48
N LYS A 21 0.47 -1.67 21.68
CA LYS A 21 1.22 -0.42 21.83
C LYS A 21 1.23 0.44 20.56
N GLN A 22 1.49 -0.17 19.40
CA GLN A 22 1.67 0.60 18.18
C GLN A 22 0.33 1.00 17.54
N TYR A 23 -0.60 0.06 17.39
CA TYR A 23 -1.83 0.30 16.64
C TYR A 23 -2.95 0.84 17.51
N ILE A 24 -3.15 0.28 18.71
CA ILE A 24 -4.26 0.68 19.59
C ILE A 24 -3.90 1.94 20.38
N GLU A 25 -2.76 1.95 21.07
CA GLU A 25 -2.38 3.07 21.93
C GLU A 25 -1.82 4.26 21.13
N THR A 26 -0.83 4.01 20.27
CA THR A 26 -0.10 5.10 19.57
C THR A 26 -0.90 5.66 18.40
N PHE A 27 -1.47 4.79 17.56
CA PHE A 27 -2.24 5.22 16.38
C PHE A 27 -3.74 5.33 16.62
N GLN A 28 -4.22 5.03 17.84
CA GLN A 28 -5.62 5.16 18.23
C GLN A 28 -6.57 4.43 17.27
N MET A 29 -6.19 3.24 16.82
CA MET A 29 -7.02 2.43 15.95
C MET A 29 -8.24 1.90 16.72
N HIS A 30 -9.43 2.13 16.17
CA HIS A 30 -10.69 1.65 16.71
C HIS A 30 -11.33 0.66 15.74
N LEU A 31 -11.67 -0.53 16.25
CA LEU A 31 -12.38 -1.56 15.50
C LEU A 31 -13.77 -1.74 16.10
N ASN A 32 -14.75 -1.96 15.23
CA ASN A 32 -16.09 -2.38 15.67
C ASN A 32 -16.10 -3.88 15.95
N GLU A 33 -17.06 -4.32 16.77
CA GLU A 33 -17.27 -5.76 17.00
C GLU A 33 -17.51 -6.49 15.68
N GLY A 34 -16.78 -7.59 15.47
CA GLY A 34 -16.82 -8.37 14.21
C GLY A 34 -16.01 -7.77 13.06
N GLN A 35 -15.32 -6.64 13.23
CA GLN A 35 -14.45 -6.07 12.21
C GLN A 35 -13.04 -6.65 12.29
N GLY A 36 -12.61 -7.32 11.22
CA GLY A 36 -11.23 -7.75 11.01
C GLY A 36 -10.36 -6.65 10.42
N CYS A 37 -9.08 -6.62 10.81
CA CYS A 37 -8.06 -5.78 10.21
C CYS A 37 -6.72 -6.51 10.12
N GLU A 38 -5.92 -6.17 9.11
CA GLU A 38 -4.53 -6.58 9.04
C GLU A 38 -3.61 -5.57 9.72
N VAL A 39 -2.64 -6.08 10.48
CA VAL A 39 -1.57 -5.29 11.10
C VAL A 39 -0.23 -5.74 10.52
N ASN A 40 0.59 -4.79 10.08
CA ASN A 40 1.86 -5.08 9.42
C ASN A 40 3.04 -4.51 10.22
N LEU A 41 3.43 -5.26 11.27
CA LEU A 41 4.58 -4.93 12.10
C LEU A 41 5.89 -4.94 11.29
N SER A 42 5.99 -5.83 10.30
CA SER A 42 7.18 -5.96 9.45
C SER A 42 7.42 -4.73 8.58
N ALA A 43 6.37 -4.07 8.08
CA ALA A 43 6.49 -2.82 7.34
C ALA A 43 7.05 -1.70 8.21
N ALA A 44 6.66 -1.65 9.49
CA ALA A 44 7.20 -0.69 10.44
C ALA A 44 8.69 -0.95 10.74
N GLU A 45 9.06 -2.21 10.94
CA GLU A 45 10.47 -2.59 11.11
C GLU A 45 11.31 -2.28 9.87
N TRP A 46 10.79 -2.58 8.69
CA TRP A 46 11.44 -2.28 7.43
C TRP A 46 11.69 -0.76 7.29
N LEU A 47 10.66 0.06 7.56
CA LEU A 47 10.79 1.51 7.45
C LEU A 47 11.79 2.08 8.47
N ARG A 48 11.87 1.49 9.67
CA ARG A 48 12.91 1.81 10.67
C ARG A 48 14.31 1.55 10.12
N HIS A 49 14.56 0.37 9.54
CA HIS A 49 15.87 0.08 8.94
C HIS A 49 16.22 1.01 7.78
N VAL A 50 15.23 1.42 6.99
CA VAL A 50 15.41 2.42 5.93
C VAL A 50 15.76 3.78 6.52
N SER A 51 15.02 4.24 7.52
CA SER A 51 15.19 5.57 8.11
C SER A 51 16.52 5.73 8.83
N GLU A 52 17.03 4.68 9.49
CA GLU A 52 18.34 4.66 10.16
C GLU A 52 19.50 4.84 9.16
N LYS A 53 19.37 4.27 7.96
CA LYS A 53 20.40 4.37 6.91
C LYS A 53 20.27 5.64 6.08
N LEU A 54 19.07 6.21 5.97
CA LEU A 54 18.82 7.40 5.17
C LEU A 54 19.24 8.66 5.93
N LEU A 55 20.40 9.21 5.59
CA LEU A 55 20.86 10.49 6.15
C LEU A 55 20.11 11.69 5.55
N LYS A 56 19.88 11.68 4.22
CA LYS A 56 19.15 12.71 3.49
C LYS A 56 18.65 12.11 2.18
N GLY A 57 17.38 12.32 1.84
CA GLY A 57 16.80 11.75 0.62
C GLY A 57 15.31 11.50 0.72
N PHE A 58 14.83 10.60 -0.12
CA PHE A 58 13.43 10.20 -0.22
C PHE A 58 13.26 8.69 -0.05
N VAL A 59 12.09 8.29 0.44
CA VAL A 59 11.56 6.93 0.41
C VAL A 59 10.31 6.97 -0.46
N LEU A 60 10.29 6.15 -1.52
CA LEU A 60 9.17 6.02 -2.45
C LEU A 60 8.58 4.62 -2.28
N THR A 61 7.36 4.55 -1.77
CA THR A 61 6.61 3.29 -1.60
C THR A 61 5.47 3.27 -2.60
N ILE A 62 5.40 2.23 -3.42
CA ILE A 62 4.37 2.03 -4.44
C ILE A 62 3.79 0.64 -4.22
N ASP A 63 2.51 0.58 -3.85
CA ASP A 63 1.83 -0.68 -3.59
C ASP A 63 0.31 -0.51 -3.68
N TYR A 64 -0.44 -1.61 -3.71
CA TYR A 64 -1.90 -1.57 -3.60
C TYR A 64 -2.34 -1.43 -2.15
N GLY A 65 -3.29 -0.55 -1.95
CA GLY A 65 -3.83 -0.23 -0.63
C GLY A 65 -4.47 1.13 -0.60
N ASP A 66 -4.70 1.64 0.59
CA ASP A 66 -5.26 2.98 0.81
C ASP A 66 -4.93 3.49 2.22
N THR A 67 -5.53 4.62 2.59
CA THR A 67 -5.63 5.03 4.00
C THR A 67 -6.42 4.00 4.80
N THR A 68 -6.19 3.93 6.10
CA THR A 68 -6.98 3.11 7.05
C THR A 68 -8.49 3.25 6.80
N ASP A 69 -9.01 4.48 6.70
CA ASP A 69 -10.43 4.74 6.45
C ASP A 69 -10.87 4.26 5.07
N GLY A 70 -10.02 4.42 4.05
CA GLY A 70 -10.28 3.93 2.69
C GLY A 70 -10.42 2.41 2.67
N ILE A 71 -9.49 1.70 3.32
CA ILE A 71 -9.49 0.24 3.43
C ILE A 71 -10.78 -0.27 4.08
N TYR A 72 -11.17 0.28 5.23
CA TYR A 72 -12.36 -0.19 5.95
C TYR A 72 -13.67 0.21 5.27
N ARG A 73 -13.72 1.36 4.59
CA ARG A 73 -14.88 1.75 3.81
C ARG A 73 -15.11 0.81 2.62
N GLU A 74 -14.05 0.35 1.96
CA GLU A 74 -14.14 -0.50 0.77
C GLU A 74 -14.36 -1.98 1.11
N ASN A 75 -13.74 -2.49 2.17
CA ASN A 75 -13.73 -3.92 2.47
C ASN A 75 -14.62 -4.33 3.65
N GLY A 76 -15.26 -3.36 4.32
CA GLY A 76 -16.15 -3.59 5.45
C GLY A 76 -15.45 -4.30 6.60
N SER A 77 -16.09 -5.33 7.15
CA SER A 77 -15.61 -6.10 8.30
C SER A 77 -14.60 -7.20 7.95
N ASN A 78 -14.37 -7.49 6.67
CA ASN A 78 -13.67 -8.73 6.25
C ASN A 78 -12.16 -8.54 6.00
N GLY A 79 -11.61 -7.37 6.29
CA GLY A 79 -10.20 -7.07 6.01
C GLY A 79 -9.87 -7.12 4.51
N THR A 80 -8.58 -7.19 4.21
CA THR A 80 -8.01 -7.15 2.85
C THR A 80 -7.17 -8.36 2.49
N LEU A 81 -7.03 -9.33 3.39
CA LEU A 81 -6.26 -10.55 3.16
C LEU A 81 -6.85 -11.35 1.98
N ARG A 82 -5.99 -11.69 1.01
CA ARG A 82 -6.35 -12.39 -0.23
C ARG A 82 -5.25 -13.34 -0.66
N CYS A 83 -5.64 -14.37 -1.40
CA CYS A 83 -4.73 -15.31 -2.03
C CYS A 83 -4.77 -15.21 -3.55
N PHE A 84 -3.61 -15.38 -4.17
CA PHE A 84 -3.48 -15.49 -5.62
C PHE A 84 -2.87 -16.83 -6.00
N TYR A 85 -3.56 -17.55 -6.89
CA TYR A 85 -3.06 -18.78 -7.50
C TYR A 85 -3.44 -18.81 -8.98
N LYS A 86 -2.45 -18.90 -9.87
CA LYS A 86 -2.63 -18.94 -11.34
C LYS A 86 -3.61 -17.88 -11.88
N HIS A 87 -3.41 -16.62 -11.50
CA HIS A 87 -4.26 -15.48 -11.86
C HIS A 87 -5.71 -15.52 -11.34
N THR A 88 -6.00 -16.36 -10.35
CA THR A 88 -7.30 -16.41 -9.67
C THR A 88 -7.16 -15.93 -8.24
N VAL A 89 -8.13 -15.13 -7.79
CA VAL A 89 -8.21 -14.60 -6.42
C VAL A 89 -9.09 -15.50 -5.57
N ASN A 90 -8.67 -15.78 -4.35
CA ASN A 90 -9.48 -16.51 -3.36
C ASN A 90 -9.18 -16.02 -1.93
N GLN A 91 -9.92 -16.55 -0.94
CA GLN A 91 -9.75 -16.25 0.49
C GLN A 91 -9.49 -17.52 1.33
N ASN A 92 -9.14 -18.64 0.69
CA ASN A 92 -8.77 -19.88 1.38
C ASN A 92 -7.27 -19.88 1.67
N TYR A 93 -6.88 -19.19 2.75
CA TYR A 93 -5.48 -18.99 3.15
C TYR A 93 -4.71 -20.30 3.39
N TYR A 94 -5.45 -21.33 3.79
CA TYR A 94 -4.90 -22.64 4.20
C TYR A 94 -4.88 -23.68 3.09
N GLU A 95 -5.33 -23.33 1.88
CA GLU A 95 -5.16 -24.18 0.70
C GLU A 95 -3.75 -24.00 0.11
N ARG A 96 -3.22 -25.01 -0.59
CA ARG A 96 -2.01 -24.87 -1.45
C ARG A 96 -0.82 -24.20 -0.76
N LEU A 97 -0.50 -24.62 0.45
CA LEU A 97 0.57 -24.03 1.26
C LEU A 97 1.90 -24.04 0.50
N GLY A 98 2.52 -22.85 0.39
CA GLY A 98 3.76 -22.66 -0.36
C GLY A 98 3.60 -22.56 -1.88
N GLU A 99 2.40 -22.78 -2.43
CA GLU A 99 2.10 -22.68 -3.86
C GLU A 99 1.21 -21.50 -4.25
N GLN A 100 0.52 -20.89 -3.28
CA GLN A 100 -0.24 -19.65 -3.48
C GLN A 100 0.43 -18.46 -2.80
N ASP A 101 0.28 -17.29 -3.41
CA ASP A 101 0.69 -16.03 -2.82
C ASP A 101 -0.39 -15.53 -1.85
N ILE A 102 0.01 -14.99 -0.70
CA ILE A 102 -0.88 -14.47 0.34
C ILE A 102 -0.48 -13.03 0.60
N THR A 103 -1.46 -12.13 0.52
CA THR A 103 -1.18 -10.71 0.63
C THR A 103 -2.36 -9.92 1.17
N ALA A 104 -2.09 -8.69 1.61
CA ALA A 104 -3.06 -7.74 2.14
C ALA A 104 -2.77 -6.35 1.58
N HIS A 105 -3.74 -5.45 1.65
CA HIS A 105 -3.53 -4.06 1.28
C HIS A 105 -2.53 -3.40 2.23
N VAL A 106 -1.71 -2.50 1.69
CA VAL A 106 -0.88 -1.62 2.51
C VAL A 106 -1.76 -0.53 3.14
N ASP A 107 -1.75 -0.46 4.47
CA ASP A 107 -2.28 0.70 5.20
C ASP A 107 -1.26 1.85 5.16
N PHE A 108 -1.51 2.80 4.26
CA PHE A 108 -0.64 3.96 4.07
C PHE A 108 -0.76 4.99 5.18
N THR A 109 -1.88 5.06 5.91
CA THR A 109 -1.98 5.93 7.10
C THR A 109 -1.01 5.44 8.16
N ASN A 110 -0.97 4.13 8.40
CA ASN A 110 -0.04 3.53 9.34
C ASN A 110 1.42 3.74 8.91
N LEU A 111 1.73 3.56 7.63
CA LEU A 111 3.07 3.75 7.09
C LEU A 111 3.53 5.21 7.21
N MET A 112 2.64 6.18 6.92
CA MET A 112 2.88 7.60 7.12
C MET A 112 3.17 7.93 8.59
N ASN A 113 2.33 7.45 9.51
CA ASN A 113 2.50 7.68 10.95
C ASN A 113 3.80 7.06 11.48
N THR A 114 4.12 5.85 11.03
CA THR A 114 5.37 5.16 11.39
C THR A 114 6.58 5.92 10.84
N GLY A 115 6.55 6.38 9.59
CA GLY A 115 7.66 7.16 9.07
C GLY A 115 7.85 8.47 9.84
N LYS A 116 6.76 9.15 10.22
CA LYS A 116 6.83 10.37 11.02
C LYS A 116 7.51 10.14 12.38
N SER A 117 7.19 9.05 13.07
CA SER A 117 7.86 8.70 14.35
C SER A 117 9.35 8.38 14.18
N LEU A 118 9.78 8.07 12.95
CA LEU A 118 11.17 7.79 12.56
C LEU A 118 11.89 9.00 11.92
N GLY A 119 11.27 10.18 11.92
CA GLY A 119 11.83 11.40 11.33
C GLY A 119 11.75 11.44 9.79
N LEU A 120 10.84 10.70 9.19
CA LEU A 120 10.47 10.79 7.78
C LEU A 120 9.19 11.63 7.64
N GLU A 121 9.29 12.76 6.96
CA GLU A 121 8.15 13.65 6.71
C GLU A 121 7.46 13.27 5.38
N VAL A 122 6.13 13.36 5.33
CA VAL A 122 5.37 13.07 4.11
C VAL A 122 5.56 14.20 3.10
N THR A 123 6.12 13.88 1.93
CA THR A 123 6.16 14.79 0.79
C THR A 123 4.85 14.75 0.01
N GLY A 124 4.24 13.57 -0.14
CA GLY A 124 2.94 13.42 -0.75
C GLY A 124 2.45 11.98 -0.79
N PHE A 125 1.14 11.83 -0.89
CA PHE A 125 0.43 10.57 -1.04
C PHE A 125 -0.61 10.73 -2.16
N THR A 126 -0.55 9.90 -3.19
CA THR A 126 -1.43 10.01 -4.35
C THR A 126 -1.69 8.65 -5.00
N LYS A 127 -2.61 8.61 -5.96
CA LYS A 127 -2.84 7.42 -6.80
C LYS A 127 -1.71 7.22 -7.81
N GLN A 128 -1.43 5.99 -8.18
CA GLN A 128 -0.46 5.68 -9.23
C GLN A 128 -0.83 6.35 -10.57
N SER A 129 -2.12 6.40 -10.90
CA SER A 129 -2.63 7.09 -12.09
C SER A 129 -2.18 8.55 -12.14
N HIS A 130 -2.46 9.30 -11.07
CA HIS A 130 -2.05 10.69 -10.94
C HIS A 130 -0.53 10.85 -11.02
N PHE A 131 0.22 10.03 -10.28
CA PHE A 131 1.67 10.13 -10.23
C PHE A 131 2.31 9.95 -11.62
N LEU A 132 1.88 8.92 -12.36
CA LEU A 132 2.39 8.62 -13.71
C LEU A 132 1.98 9.68 -14.73
N ILE A 133 0.74 10.18 -14.68
CA ILE A 133 0.28 11.27 -15.55
C ILE A 133 1.11 12.53 -15.29
N ALA A 134 1.32 12.90 -14.02
CA ALA A 134 2.12 14.06 -13.66
C ALA A 134 3.58 13.95 -14.10
N LEU A 135 4.13 12.74 -14.20
CA LEU A 135 5.47 12.48 -14.76
C LEU A 135 5.53 12.45 -16.30
N GLY A 136 4.40 12.58 -17.00
CA GLY A 136 4.36 12.71 -18.46
C GLY A 136 4.21 11.38 -19.21
N ILE A 137 3.54 10.39 -18.63
CA ILE A 137 3.34 9.08 -19.27
C ILE A 137 2.54 9.17 -20.58
N LEU A 138 1.63 10.15 -20.70
CA LEU A 138 0.76 10.32 -21.87
C LEU A 138 1.55 10.88 -23.07
N GLU A 139 2.41 11.86 -22.82
CA GLU A 139 3.32 12.44 -23.80
C GLU A 139 4.30 11.36 -24.30
N ASN A 140 4.79 10.52 -23.39
CA ASN A 140 5.66 9.41 -23.75
C ASN A 140 4.95 8.36 -24.63
N LEU A 141 3.65 8.13 -24.41
CA LEU A 141 2.83 7.28 -25.26
C LEU A 141 2.62 7.88 -26.65
N ASN A 142 2.35 9.18 -26.74
CA ASN A 142 2.09 9.86 -28.01
C ASN A 142 3.34 10.05 -28.87
N ASN A 143 4.50 10.29 -28.25
CA ASN A 143 5.74 10.60 -28.97
C ASN A 143 6.55 9.38 -29.44
N THR A 144 6.14 8.17 -29.06
CA THR A 144 6.87 6.95 -29.38
C THR A 144 5.99 6.03 -30.24
N LYS A 145 6.49 5.59 -31.39
CA LYS A 145 5.84 4.49 -32.13
C LYS A 145 5.94 3.21 -31.30
N LYS A 146 4.85 2.84 -30.65
CA LYS A 146 4.69 1.61 -29.85
C LYS A 146 3.65 0.72 -30.53
N ASP A 147 3.85 -0.58 -30.43
CA ASP A 147 2.81 -1.54 -30.81
C ASP A 147 1.60 -1.45 -29.86
N ILE A 148 0.47 -1.99 -30.31
CA ILE A 148 -0.80 -1.94 -29.58
C ILE A 148 -0.70 -2.66 -28.23
N GLU A 149 0.05 -3.75 -28.15
CA GLU A 149 0.20 -4.54 -26.92
C GLU A 149 0.90 -3.70 -25.83
N THR A 150 1.96 -3.01 -26.18
CA THR A 150 2.69 -2.10 -25.31
C THR A 150 1.80 -0.95 -24.85
N ILE A 151 1.01 -0.36 -25.76
CA ILE A 151 0.06 0.71 -25.40
C ILE A 151 -0.96 0.22 -24.36
N LEU A 152 -1.54 -0.98 -24.55
CA LEU A 152 -2.51 -1.55 -23.62
C LEU A 152 -1.89 -1.86 -22.24
N LYS A 153 -0.67 -2.41 -22.22
CA LYS A 153 0.08 -2.65 -20.97
C LYS A 153 0.34 -1.37 -20.20
N VAL A 154 0.80 -0.32 -20.87
CA VAL A 154 1.06 0.97 -20.22
C VAL A 154 -0.25 1.63 -19.78
N LYS A 155 -1.31 1.55 -20.58
CA LYS A 155 -2.65 2.02 -20.18
C LYS A 155 -3.12 1.37 -18.88
N ASN A 156 -2.88 0.08 -18.70
CA ASN A 156 -3.25 -0.63 -17.48
C ASN A 156 -2.59 -0.06 -16.21
N LEU A 157 -1.41 0.58 -16.32
CA LEU A 157 -0.70 1.16 -15.18
C LEU A 157 -1.40 2.39 -14.59
N PHE A 158 -2.11 3.17 -15.41
CA PHE A 158 -2.74 4.43 -14.97
C PHE A 158 -4.25 4.47 -15.17
N HIS A 159 -4.85 3.44 -15.76
CA HIS A 159 -6.31 3.34 -15.88
C HIS A 159 -6.95 3.03 -14.52
N PRO A 160 -8.08 3.67 -14.15
CA PRO A 160 -8.75 3.43 -12.87
C PRO A 160 -9.20 1.98 -12.66
N GLU A 161 -9.70 1.32 -13.72
CA GLU A 161 -10.10 -0.10 -13.68
C GLU A 161 -8.92 -1.09 -13.72
N GLY A 162 -7.69 -0.56 -13.93
CA GLY A 162 -6.46 -1.32 -13.86
C GLY A 162 -5.74 -1.08 -12.53
N MET A 163 -4.45 -0.81 -12.62
CA MET A 163 -3.62 -0.54 -11.45
C MET A 163 -3.69 0.93 -10.99
N GLY A 164 -4.28 1.82 -11.78
CA GLY A 164 -4.15 3.27 -11.60
C GLY A 164 -4.69 3.80 -10.27
N ASP A 165 -5.83 3.27 -9.82
CA ASP A 165 -6.50 3.75 -8.62
C ASP A 165 -6.29 2.84 -7.41
N ILE A 166 -6.08 1.54 -7.66
CA ILE A 166 -5.80 0.54 -6.62
C ILE A 166 -4.41 0.78 -6.03
N PHE A 167 -3.41 1.07 -6.87
CA PHE A 167 -2.07 1.39 -6.40
C PHE A 167 -1.96 2.82 -5.94
N LYS A 168 -1.26 3.00 -4.83
CA LYS A 168 -0.92 4.30 -4.26
C LYS A 168 0.58 4.51 -4.29
N VAL A 169 0.95 5.78 -4.28
CA VAL A 169 2.33 6.25 -4.24
C VAL A 169 2.47 7.12 -3.00
N LEU A 170 3.25 6.64 -2.03
CA LEU A 170 3.67 7.43 -0.88
C LEU A 170 5.12 7.86 -1.06
N ILE A 171 5.36 9.17 -0.89
CA ILE A 171 6.70 9.74 -0.86
C ILE A 171 6.93 10.37 0.49
N GLN A 172 7.98 9.91 1.18
CA GLN A 172 8.48 10.52 2.40
C GLN A 172 9.91 11.00 2.20
N HIS A 173 10.35 11.95 3.01
CA HIS A 173 11.68 12.54 2.91
C HIS A 173 12.34 12.71 4.27
N LYS A 174 13.67 12.78 4.25
CA LYS A 174 14.50 13.06 5.42
C LYS A 174 15.51 14.16 5.09
N ASN A 175 15.61 15.15 5.97
CA ASN A 175 16.60 16.24 5.88
C ASN A 175 16.61 16.98 4.53
N ILE A 176 15.44 17.16 3.92
CA ILE A 176 15.23 17.98 2.71
C ILE A 176 14.20 19.06 3.06
N GLU A 177 14.51 20.31 2.79
CA GLU A 177 13.58 21.42 3.03
C GLU A 177 12.58 21.53 1.88
N LEU A 178 11.29 21.51 2.20
CA LEU A 178 10.15 21.79 1.32
C LEU A 178 10.27 21.18 -0.11
N PRO A 179 10.48 19.85 -0.24
CA PRO A 179 10.67 19.24 -1.55
C PRO A 179 9.45 19.41 -2.46
N GLN A 180 9.69 19.82 -3.71
CA GLN A 180 8.68 19.93 -4.76
C GLN A 180 8.96 18.88 -5.83
N LEU A 181 8.03 17.95 -6.04
CA LEU A 181 8.19 16.82 -6.96
C LEU A 181 7.19 16.91 -8.11
N ILE A 182 7.66 16.66 -9.34
CA ILE A 182 6.83 16.71 -10.55
C ILE A 182 5.65 15.73 -10.43
N GLY A 183 5.91 14.50 -9.98
CA GLY A 183 4.88 13.47 -9.82
C GLY A 183 3.79 13.79 -8.79
N LEU A 184 3.96 14.83 -7.97
CA LEU A 184 2.97 15.27 -6.97
C LEU A 184 2.26 16.57 -7.36
N ARG A 185 2.52 17.12 -8.55
CA ARG A 185 1.83 18.33 -9.04
C ARG A 185 0.36 18.04 -9.29
N SER A 186 -0.49 19.05 -9.12
CA SER A 186 -1.91 18.95 -9.49
C SER A 186 -2.04 18.73 -11.00
N LEU A 187 -2.89 17.79 -11.44
CA LEU A 187 -3.13 17.55 -12.86
C LEU A 187 -3.73 18.79 -13.57
N HIS A 188 -4.44 19.65 -12.85
CA HIS A 188 -4.95 20.92 -13.39
C HIS A 188 -3.83 21.87 -13.83
N SER A 189 -2.60 21.69 -13.29
CA SER A 189 -1.45 22.51 -13.68
C SER A 189 -0.73 22.01 -14.94
N LEU A 190 -1.13 20.85 -15.49
CA LEU A 190 -0.54 20.26 -16.70
C LEU A 190 -1.25 20.70 -17.98
N THR A 191 -2.44 21.30 -17.87
CA THR A 191 -3.26 21.76 -19.00
C THR A 191 -3.09 23.24 -19.33
N MET A 192 -2.14 23.93 -18.69
CA MET A 192 -1.73 25.31 -18.99
C MET A 192 -0.30 25.32 -19.53
#